data_AF-A0A284S680-F1
#
_entry.id   AF-A0A284S680-F1
#
_cell.length_a   1.000
_cell.length_b   1.000
_cell.length_c   1.000
_cell.angle_alpha   90.00
_cell.angle_beta   90.00
_cell.angle_gamma   90.00
#
_symmetry.space_group_name_H-M   'P 1'
#
loop_
_entity.id
_entity.type
_entity.pdbx_description
1 polymer ?
#
loop_
_entity_poly.entity_id
_entity_poly.type
_entity_poly.pdbx_seq_one_letter_code
_entity_poly.pdbx_strand_id
1 'polypeptide(L)'
;MTLLSASNFLALGIFTWVVVSLIRRTTSGPLPPGPQRMPVIGNLLDMPKEREWVTWAEWGKRYGGISSAAVLGQTIIVLNSYNVAKELLNNRSANYSDRPPMSMHILSGWGDIVLVLGYGSAFRAQRKLFHKLLGTMENFQRFYHVEDEQTRKFLKDILRDPDHWVEHIQDDVASIVLRIAYGYTISKDDPLVVKCRQITAEFLQMASPKFLVNKFPALRHLPDWVPGVEFKRLAKQWNINVQEMTHQPLSWVKDQMAKGTAEYSYVSSNLEDGEDEFSIKWTASTMYGGELSFPYLYVTNIND
;
A
#
# COMPACT_ATOMS: atom_id res chain seq x y z
N MET A 1 -25.50 -46.04 0.59
CA MET A 1 -24.38 -45.08 0.61
C MET A 1 -24.95 -43.69 0.45
N THR A 2 -25.15 -42.97 1.55
CA THR A 2 -25.70 -41.61 1.55
C THR A 2 -24.65 -40.65 1.00
N LEU A 3 -24.96 -40.04 -0.15
CA LEU A 3 -24.21 -38.91 -0.70
C LEU A 3 -24.30 -37.78 0.33
N LEU A 4 -23.20 -37.55 1.07
CA LEU A 4 -23.05 -36.34 1.87
C LEU A 4 -23.08 -35.16 0.89
N SER A 5 -24.20 -34.44 0.84
CA SER A 5 -24.35 -33.23 0.05
C SER A 5 -23.32 -32.19 0.52
N ALA A 6 -22.89 -31.30 -0.39
CA ALA A 6 -21.95 -30.22 -0.10
C ALA A 6 -22.36 -29.38 1.13
N SER A 7 -23.67 -29.29 1.41
CA SER A 7 -24.24 -28.63 2.59
C SER A 7 -23.76 -29.24 3.92
N ASN A 8 -23.57 -30.56 3.99
CA ASN A 8 -23.18 -31.23 5.24
C ASN A 8 -21.70 -31.01 5.55
N PHE A 9 -20.84 -30.95 4.53
CA PHE A 9 -19.44 -30.56 4.70
C PHE A 9 -19.30 -29.09 5.09
N LEU A 10 -20.14 -28.21 4.53
CA LEU A 10 -20.17 -26.79 4.89
C LEU A 10 -20.62 -26.60 6.35
N ALA A 11 -21.67 -27.30 6.77
CA ALA A 11 -22.17 -27.28 8.14
C ALA A 11 -21.14 -27.83 9.15
N LEU A 12 -20.47 -28.94 8.82
CA LEU A 12 -19.40 -29.50 9.66
C LEU A 12 -18.20 -28.56 9.73
N GLY A 13 -17.84 -27.91 8.62
CA GLY A 13 -16.78 -26.90 8.57
C GLY A 13 -17.09 -25.68 9.45
N ILE A 14 -18.31 -25.14 9.37
CA ILE A 14 -18.79 -24.05 10.22
C ILE A 14 -18.79 -24.49 11.69
N PHE A 15 -19.34 -25.66 12.00
CA PHE A 15 -19.37 -26.19 13.36
C PHE A 15 -17.97 -26.35 13.95
N THR A 16 -17.05 -26.95 13.18
CA THR A 16 -15.65 -27.11 13.59
C THR A 16 -14.97 -25.76 13.77
N TRP A 17 -15.19 -24.81 12.86
CA TRP A 17 -14.65 -23.45 12.98
C TRP A 17 -15.20 -22.72 14.22
N VAL A 18 -16.51 -22.82 14.51
CA VAL A 18 -17.13 -22.26 15.70
C VAL A 18 -16.52 -22.87 16.96
N VAL A 19 -16.47 -24.20 17.06
CA VAL A 19 -15.90 -24.92 18.21
C VAL A 19 -14.44 -24.55 18.40
N VAL A 20 -13.63 -24.57 17.35
CA VAL A 20 -12.22 -24.16 17.39
C VAL A 20 -12.08 -22.68 17.76
N SER A 21 -12.93 -21.78 17.27
CA SER A 21 -12.89 -20.34 17.60
C SER A 21 -13.23 -20.06 19.07
N LEU A 22 -14.15 -20.85 19.65
CA LEU A 22 -14.53 -20.77 21.05
C LEU A 22 -13.45 -21.34 21.97
N ILE A 23 -12.79 -22.42 21.55
CA ILE A 23 -11.68 -23.06 22.28
C ILE A 23 -10.38 -22.26 22.15
N ARG A 24 -10.08 -21.72 20.96
CA ARG A 24 -8.91 -20.85 20.68
C ARG A 24 -9.12 -19.42 21.17
N ARG A 25 -9.94 -19.19 22.19
CA ARG A 25 -9.83 -17.98 23.00
C ARG A 25 -8.49 -18.01 23.74
N THR A 26 -7.40 -17.82 22.99
CA THR A 26 -6.07 -17.65 23.54
C THR A 26 -6.14 -16.36 24.34
N THR A 27 -6.12 -16.51 25.66
CA THR A 27 -6.01 -15.42 26.62
C THR A 27 -4.66 -14.76 26.43
N SER A 28 -4.56 -13.81 25.51
CA SER A 28 -3.60 -12.72 25.67
C SER A 28 -4.02 -11.91 26.90
N GLY A 29 -3.06 -11.23 27.54
CA GLY A 29 -3.32 -10.37 28.69
C GLY A 29 -4.44 -9.34 28.43
N PRO A 30 -4.89 -8.62 29.47
CA PRO A 30 -6.03 -7.71 29.36
C PRO A 30 -5.82 -6.76 28.19
N LEU A 31 -6.75 -6.83 27.21
CA LEU A 31 -6.71 -5.95 26.06
C LEU A 31 -7.21 -4.55 26.45
N PRO A 32 -6.77 -3.50 25.74
CA PRO A 32 -7.32 -2.16 25.90
C PRO A 32 -8.86 -2.14 25.82
N PRO A 33 -9.53 -1.16 26.46
CA PRO A 33 -10.98 -1.03 26.41
C PRO A 33 -11.50 -0.89 24.98
N GLY A 34 -12.78 -1.18 24.75
CA GLY A 34 -13.37 -1.09 23.42
C GLY A 34 -14.82 -1.57 23.39
N PRO A 35 -15.44 -1.61 22.20
CA PRO A 35 -16.81 -2.08 22.05
C PRO A 35 -16.95 -3.54 22.51
N GLN A 36 -18.11 -3.87 23.08
CA GLN A 36 -18.40 -5.19 23.61
C GLN A 36 -18.39 -6.23 22.48
N ARG A 37 -17.61 -7.30 22.65
CA ARG A 37 -17.44 -8.34 21.64
C ARG A 37 -18.62 -9.30 21.64
N MET A 38 -19.21 -9.55 20.47
CA MET A 38 -20.16 -10.64 20.29
C MET A 38 -19.45 -12.00 20.22
N PRO A 39 -20.10 -13.10 20.63
CA PRO A 39 -19.57 -14.45 20.44
C PRO A 39 -19.27 -14.72 18.96
N VAL A 40 -18.14 -15.39 18.68
CA VAL A 40 -17.69 -15.83 17.34
C VAL A 40 -17.29 -14.71 16.39
N ILE A 41 -18.17 -13.72 16.13
CA ILE A 41 -17.92 -12.64 15.15
C ILE A 41 -17.15 -11.45 15.74
N GLY A 42 -17.11 -11.32 17.07
CA GLY A 42 -16.46 -10.22 17.76
C GLY A 42 -17.18 -8.88 17.53
N ASN A 43 -16.45 -7.88 17.08
CA ASN A 43 -16.88 -6.52 16.79
C ASN A 43 -17.13 -6.28 15.30
N LEU A 44 -17.40 -7.34 14.52
CA LEU A 44 -17.63 -7.21 13.08
C LEU A 44 -18.76 -6.21 12.75
N LEU A 45 -19.80 -6.14 13.60
CA LEU A 45 -20.91 -5.21 13.43
C LEU A 45 -20.59 -3.78 13.90
N ASP A 46 -19.55 -3.61 14.72
CA ASP A 46 -19.07 -2.30 15.17
C ASP A 46 -18.08 -1.68 14.18
N MET A 47 -17.70 -2.39 13.11
CA MET A 47 -16.72 -1.90 12.15
C MET A 47 -17.31 -0.85 11.22
N PRO A 48 -16.62 0.29 11.04
CA PRO A 48 -17.05 1.31 10.07
C PRO A 48 -17.04 0.70 8.67
N LYS A 49 -18.03 1.12 7.86
CA LYS A 49 -18.08 0.78 6.43
C LYS A 49 -17.44 1.85 5.56
N GLU A 50 -17.46 3.09 6.04
CA GLU A 50 -16.97 4.29 5.37
C GLU A 50 -16.40 5.23 6.43
N ARG A 51 -15.52 6.14 6.02
CA ARG A 51 -14.89 7.17 6.87
C ARG A 51 -14.38 6.61 8.20
N GLU A 52 -13.63 5.52 8.13
CA GLU A 52 -13.21 4.73 9.30
C GLU A 52 -12.51 5.57 10.39
N TRP A 53 -11.79 6.61 9.97
CA TRP A 53 -11.13 7.58 10.85
C TRP A 53 -12.07 8.32 11.79
N VAL A 54 -13.32 8.57 11.39
CA VAL A 54 -14.34 9.22 12.24
C VAL A 54 -14.69 8.30 13.40
N THR A 55 -15.02 7.05 13.11
CA THR A 55 -15.34 6.04 14.14
C THR A 55 -14.16 5.78 15.05
N TRP A 56 -12.93 5.70 14.52
CA TRP A 56 -11.72 5.53 15.34
C TRP A 56 -11.49 6.72 16.27
N ALA A 57 -11.74 7.95 15.81
CA ALA A 57 -11.65 9.15 16.66
C ALA A 57 -12.73 9.16 17.75
N GLU A 58 -13.95 8.74 17.44
CA GLU A 58 -15.03 8.57 18.44
C GLU A 58 -14.66 7.53 19.50
N TRP A 59 -14.02 6.42 19.10
CA TRP A 59 -13.50 5.44 20.04
C TRP A 59 -12.42 6.03 20.93
N GLY A 60 -11.60 6.96 20.42
CA GLY A 60 -10.66 7.73 21.23
C GLY A 60 -11.34 8.54 22.32
N LYS A 61 -12.46 9.18 22.00
CA LYS A 61 -13.27 9.93 22.98
C LYS A 61 -13.96 9.00 24.00
N ARG A 62 -14.43 7.83 23.55
CA ARG A 62 -15.25 6.91 24.37
C ARG A 62 -14.43 5.98 25.26
N TYR A 63 -13.32 5.46 24.74
CA TYR A 63 -12.51 4.42 25.39
C TYR A 63 -11.12 4.92 25.80
N GLY A 64 -10.73 6.14 25.41
CA GLY A 64 -9.46 6.78 25.75
C GLY A 64 -8.38 6.60 24.69
N GLY A 65 -7.13 6.90 25.07
CA GLY A 65 -6.00 6.99 24.15
C GLY A 65 -5.56 5.68 23.47
N ILE A 66 -6.07 4.54 23.90
CA ILE A 66 -5.85 3.23 23.28
C ILE A 66 -7.12 2.38 23.43
N SER A 67 -7.54 1.76 22.33
CA SER A 67 -8.73 0.89 22.33
C SER A 67 -8.51 -0.39 21.53
N SER A 68 -9.37 -1.39 21.73
CA SER A 68 -9.29 -2.65 21.02
C SER A 68 -10.63 -3.11 20.45
N ALA A 69 -10.57 -3.79 19.31
CA ALA A 69 -11.68 -4.54 18.74
C ALA A 69 -11.17 -5.90 18.26
N ALA A 70 -12.06 -6.88 18.14
CA ALA A 70 -11.73 -8.18 17.59
C ALA A 70 -12.68 -8.50 16.44
N VAL A 71 -12.19 -8.77 15.23
CA VAL A 71 -13.01 -9.08 14.07
C VAL A 71 -12.61 -10.46 13.56
N LEU A 72 -13.55 -11.42 13.60
CA LEU A 72 -13.33 -12.78 13.07
C LEU A 72 -12.04 -13.45 13.60
N GLY A 73 -11.69 -13.21 14.87
CA GLY A 73 -10.49 -13.74 15.52
C GLY A 73 -9.23 -12.87 15.40
N GLN A 74 -9.25 -11.81 14.59
CA GLN A 74 -8.15 -10.84 14.50
C GLN A 74 -8.35 -9.70 15.49
N THR A 75 -7.35 -9.42 16.33
CA THR A 75 -7.38 -8.26 17.24
C THR A 75 -6.83 -7.02 16.55
N ILE A 76 -7.61 -5.94 16.60
CA ILE A 76 -7.27 -4.61 16.09
C ILE A 76 -7.06 -3.71 17.31
N ILE A 77 -5.91 -3.03 17.36
CA ILE A 77 -5.60 -2.03 18.40
C ILE A 77 -5.60 -0.66 17.73
N VAL A 78 -6.44 0.25 18.24
CA VAL A 78 -6.58 1.62 17.72
C VAL A 78 -5.86 2.57 18.68
N LEU A 79 -4.91 3.34 18.16
CA LEU A 79 -4.10 4.29 18.92
C LEU A 79 -4.63 5.70 18.70
N ASN A 80 -5.20 6.30 19.73
CA ASN A 80 -5.77 7.66 19.71
C ASN A 80 -4.98 8.67 20.55
N SER A 81 -3.85 8.26 21.14
CA SER A 81 -2.95 9.12 21.90
C SER A 81 -1.60 9.23 21.22
N TYR A 82 -1.14 10.48 21.01
CA TYR A 82 0.18 10.76 20.47
C TYR A 82 1.30 10.07 21.27
N ASN A 83 1.25 10.13 22.60
CA ASN A 83 2.29 9.55 23.46
C ASN A 83 2.35 8.02 23.29
N VAL A 84 1.18 7.36 23.21
CA VAL A 84 1.10 5.91 23.00
C VAL A 84 1.59 5.55 21.59
N ALA A 85 1.15 6.29 20.57
CA ALA A 85 1.60 6.09 19.19
C ALA A 85 3.12 6.27 19.06
N LYS A 86 3.70 7.31 19.66
CA LYS A 86 5.15 7.56 19.68
C LYS A 86 5.89 6.42 20.37
N GLU A 87 5.42 5.98 21.53
CA GLU A 87 6.08 4.89 22.27
C GLU A 87 6.07 3.58 21.47
N LEU A 88 4.93 3.20 20.88
CA LEU A 88 4.82 1.94 20.15
C LEU A 88 5.46 2.01 18.76
N LEU A 89 5.13 3.02 17.96
CA LEU A 89 5.50 3.07 16.55
C LEU A 89 6.90 3.65 16.31
N ASN A 90 7.44 4.46 17.23
CA ASN A 90 8.78 5.03 17.11
C ASN A 90 9.77 4.34 18.05
N ASN A 91 9.59 4.50 19.37
CA ASN A 91 10.56 4.00 20.37
C ASN A 91 10.68 2.46 20.36
N ARG A 92 9.58 1.76 20.06
CA ARG A 92 9.53 0.30 19.95
C ARG A 92 9.30 -0.19 18.52
N SER A 93 9.68 0.61 17.52
CA SER A 93 9.46 0.32 16.10
C SER A 93 9.90 -1.10 15.68
N ALA A 94 10.98 -1.64 16.23
CA ALA A 94 11.43 -3.01 15.96
C ALA A 94 10.37 -4.10 16.24
N ASN A 95 9.42 -3.84 17.15
CA ASN A 95 8.34 -4.76 17.51
C ASN A 95 7.05 -4.54 16.68
N TYR A 96 6.86 -3.33 16.13
CA TYR A 96 5.59 -2.90 15.51
C TYR A 96 5.73 -2.47 14.04
N SER A 97 6.90 -2.67 13.43
CA SER A 97 7.16 -2.29 12.03
C SER A 97 6.66 -3.30 11.00
N ASP A 98 6.14 -4.45 11.44
CA ASP A 98 5.62 -5.45 10.51
C ASP A 98 4.28 -5.03 9.87
N ARG A 99 3.85 -5.74 8.84
CA ARG A 99 2.59 -5.47 8.11
C ARG A 99 1.71 -6.71 8.09
N PRO A 100 0.42 -6.60 8.42
CA PRO A 100 -0.52 -7.69 8.18
C PRO A 100 -0.50 -8.09 6.70
N PRO A 101 -0.40 -9.40 6.39
CA PRO A 101 -0.27 -9.84 5.00
C PRO A 101 -1.56 -9.54 4.24
N MET A 102 -1.46 -8.69 3.21
CA MET A 102 -2.58 -8.42 2.30
C MET A 102 -2.51 -9.36 1.09
N SER A 103 -3.17 -10.51 1.20
CA SER A 103 -3.08 -11.58 0.21
C SER A 103 -3.34 -11.14 -1.23
N MET A 104 -4.29 -10.22 -1.48
CA MET A 104 -4.54 -9.71 -2.84
C MET A 104 -3.35 -8.96 -3.42
N HIS A 105 -2.66 -8.15 -2.61
CA HIS A 105 -1.47 -7.42 -3.06
C HIS A 105 -0.37 -8.40 -3.44
N ILE A 106 -0.10 -9.39 -2.57
CA ILE A 106 0.90 -10.42 -2.79
C ILE A 106 0.60 -11.22 -4.06
N LEU A 107 -0.65 -11.68 -4.23
CA LEU A 107 -1.07 -12.45 -5.42
C LEU A 107 -0.98 -11.64 -6.71
N SER A 108 -1.13 -10.32 -6.62
CA SER A 108 -1.08 -9.39 -7.75
C SER A 108 0.33 -8.89 -8.06
N GLY A 109 1.37 -9.48 -7.45
CA GLY A 109 2.76 -9.14 -7.74
C GLY A 109 3.34 -7.99 -6.93
N TRP A 110 2.59 -7.39 -5.99
CA TRP A 110 3.07 -6.29 -5.15
C TRP A 110 3.88 -6.75 -3.93
N GLY A 111 4.14 -8.04 -3.74
CA GLY A 111 4.74 -8.57 -2.50
C GLY A 111 6.05 -7.90 -2.07
N ASP A 112 6.75 -7.26 -3.00
CA ASP A 112 8.06 -6.66 -2.80
C ASP A 112 8.05 -5.11 -2.74
N ILE A 113 6.89 -4.45 -2.86
CA ILE A 113 6.81 -3.00 -2.69
C ILE A 113 6.90 -2.62 -1.21
N VAL A 114 7.64 -1.56 -0.86
CA VAL A 114 7.89 -1.15 0.54
C VAL A 114 6.60 -0.99 1.36
N LEU A 115 5.50 -0.58 0.73
CA LEU A 115 4.21 -0.35 1.38
C LEU A 115 3.59 -1.64 1.98
N VAL A 116 3.85 -2.80 1.39
CA VAL A 116 3.24 -4.08 1.81
C VAL A 116 4.28 -5.12 2.25
N LEU A 117 5.56 -4.85 2.01
CA LEU A 117 6.66 -5.73 2.36
C LEU A 117 6.77 -5.89 3.88
N GLY A 118 6.74 -7.15 4.33
CA GLY A 118 6.90 -7.50 5.75
C GLY A 118 8.27 -7.10 6.29
N TYR A 119 8.35 -6.87 7.60
CA TYR A 119 9.61 -6.45 8.22
C TYR A 119 10.66 -7.57 8.13
N GLY A 120 11.82 -7.27 7.52
CA GLY A 120 12.84 -8.27 7.24
C GLY A 120 14.09 -7.68 6.59
N SER A 121 15.00 -8.54 6.11
CA SER A 121 16.22 -8.11 5.42
C SER A 121 15.90 -7.32 4.14
N ALA A 122 14.93 -7.78 3.35
CA ALA A 122 14.48 -7.09 2.13
C ALA A 122 13.95 -5.68 2.44
N PHE A 123 13.08 -5.54 3.44
CA PHE A 123 12.57 -4.23 3.87
C PHE A 123 13.70 -3.31 4.34
N ARG A 124 14.64 -3.81 5.14
CA ARG A 124 15.80 -3.02 5.60
C ARG A 124 16.71 -2.59 4.45
N ALA A 125 16.92 -3.46 3.44
CA ALA A 125 17.69 -3.13 2.26
C ALA A 125 17.02 -2.01 1.43
N GLN A 126 15.72 -2.16 1.15
CA GLN A 126 14.94 -1.13 0.45
C GLN A 126 14.90 0.20 1.24
N ARG A 127 14.74 0.16 2.57
CA ARG A 127 14.81 1.36 3.42
C ARG A 127 16.19 2.02 3.40
N LYS A 128 17.28 1.24 3.34
CA LYS A 128 18.64 1.79 3.22
C LYS A 128 18.78 2.62 1.94
N LEU A 129 18.28 2.13 0.81
CA LEU A 129 18.32 2.88 -0.45
C LEU A 129 17.48 4.16 -0.39
N PHE A 130 16.28 4.11 0.19
CA PHE A 130 15.49 5.31 0.45
C PHE A 130 16.22 6.33 1.33
N HIS A 131 16.90 5.88 2.38
CA HIS A 131 17.70 6.76 3.22
C HIS A 131 18.92 7.34 2.49
N LYS A 132 19.48 6.65 1.50
CA LYS A 132 20.55 7.20 0.65
C LYS A 132 20.05 8.39 -0.18
N LEU A 133 18.79 8.36 -0.63
CA LEU A 133 18.17 9.48 -1.34
C LEU A 133 17.67 10.59 -0.41
N LEU A 134 16.84 10.22 0.58
CA LEU A 134 16.02 11.14 1.38
C LEU A 134 16.52 11.34 2.82
N GLY A 135 17.62 10.69 3.20
CA GLY A 135 18.06 10.64 4.61
C GLY A 135 18.70 11.92 5.12
N THR A 136 19.25 12.75 4.24
CA THR A 136 19.86 14.04 4.58
C THR A 136 19.46 15.10 3.57
N MET A 137 19.48 16.37 4.00
CA MET A 137 19.21 17.47 3.09
C MET A 137 20.26 17.56 1.97
N GLU A 138 21.51 17.26 2.28
CA GLU A 138 22.61 17.23 1.31
C GLU A 138 22.37 16.24 0.17
N ASN A 139 21.84 15.05 0.48
CA ASN A 139 21.55 14.04 -0.54
C ASN A 139 20.42 14.50 -1.47
N PHE A 140 19.42 15.19 -0.93
CA PHE A 140 18.26 15.64 -1.70
C PHE A 140 18.49 16.97 -2.45
N GLN A 141 19.40 17.83 -1.97
CA GLN A 141 19.72 19.14 -2.56
C GLN A 141 20.03 19.08 -4.06
N ARG A 142 20.58 17.97 -4.54
CA ARG A 142 20.87 17.76 -5.97
C ARG A 142 19.62 17.82 -6.84
N PHE A 143 18.42 17.57 -6.28
CA PHE A 143 17.15 17.60 -6.99
C PHE A 143 16.39 18.92 -6.85
N TYR A 144 16.88 19.92 -6.13
CA TYR A 144 16.20 21.21 -6.00
C TYR A 144 15.95 21.91 -7.33
N HIS A 145 16.86 21.75 -8.29
CA HIS A 145 16.67 22.30 -9.64
C HIS A 145 15.46 21.66 -10.34
N VAL A 146 15.15 20.38 -10.07
CA VAL A 146 13.96 19.71 -10.59
C VAL A 146 12.70 20.36 -10.02
N GLU A 147 12.65 20.57 -8.71
CA GLU A 147 11.51 21.22 -8.04
C GLU A 147 11.33 22.67 -8.54
N ASP A 148 12.41 23.44 -8.67
CA ASP A 148 12.38 24.82 -9.17
C ASP A 148 11.84 24.91 -10.61
N GLU A 149 12.32 24.03 -11.49
CA GLU A 149 11.89 23.99 -12.89
C GLU A 149 10.42 23.58 -13.03
N GLN A 150 10.00 22.54 -12.30
CA GLN A 150 8.61 22.07 -12.34
C GLN A 150 7.65 23.07 -11.69
N THR A 151 8.01 23.65 -10.55
CA THR A 151 7.21 24.72 -9.91
C THR A 151 6.97 25.89 -10.85
N ARG A 152 7.99 26.35 -11.59
CA ARG A 152 7.83 27.44 -12.57
C ARG A 152 6.92 27.06 -13.72
N LYS A 153 6.94 25.81 -14.16
CA LYS A 153 6.04 25.28 -15.20
C LYS A 153 4.61 25.21 -14.67
N PHE A 154 4.41 24.59 -13.51
CA PHE A 154 3.13 24.50 -12.81
C PHE A 154 2.45 25.86 -12.63
N LEU A 155 3.18 26.88 -12.15
CA LEU A 155 2.62 28.22 -12.00
C LEU A 155 2.18 28.83 -13.34
N LYS A 156 2.90 28.57 -14.44
CA LYS A 156 2.48 29.02 -15.78
C LYS A 156 1.26 28.28 -16.28
N ASP A 157 1.16 26.99 -15.97
CA ASP A 157 0.03 26.16 -16.40
C ASP A 157 -1.24 26.56 -15.65
N ILE A 158 -1.18 26.76 -14.32
CA ILE A 158 -2.29 27.33 -13.54
C ILE A 158 -2.72 28.72 -14.03
N LEU A 159 -1.76 29.60 -14.37
CA LEU A 159 -2.11 30.93 -14.90
C LEU A 159 -2.82 30.87 -16.25
N ARG A 160 -2.60 29.82 -17.04
CA ARG A 160 -3.22 29.62 -18.35
C ARG A 160 -4.57 28.94 -18.25
N ASP A 161 -4.72 27.99 -17.34
CA ASP A 161 -5.91 27.17 -17.17
C ASP A 161 -6.21 26.93 -15.67
N PRO A 162 -6.75 27.93 -14.97
CA PRO A 162 -6.97 27.85 -13.54
C PRO A 162 -8.07 26.86 -13.14
N ASP A 163 -8.96 26.50 -14.06
CA ASP A 163 -10.10 25.62 -13.79
C ASP A 163 -9.67 24.15 -13.61
N HIS A 164 -8.51 23.76 -14.17
CA HIS A 164 -7.95 22.40 -14.10
C HIS A 164 -6.75 22.29 -13.14
N TRP A 165 -6.79 23.04 -12.03
CA TRP A 165 -5.69 23.11 -11.07
C TRP A 165 -5.34 21.74 -10.44
N VAL A 166 -6.31 20.83 -10.32
CA VAL A 166 -6.08 19.48 -9.76
C VAL A 166 -5.21 18.66 -10.70
N GLU A 167 -5.52 18.67 -11.99
CA GLU A 167 -4.76 18.03 -13.04
C GLU A 167 -3.36 18.61 -13.12
N HIS A 168 -3.22 19.94 -13.00
CA HIS A 168 -1.92 20.59 -12.95
C HIS A 168 -1.07 20.15 -11.75
N ILE A 169 -1.65 20.01 -10.56
CA ILE A 169 -0.93 19.46 -9.40
C ILE A 169 -0.52 18.01 -9.65
N GLN A 170 -1.41 17.20 -10.22
CA GLN A 170 -1.10 15.80 -10.53
C GLN A 170 0.07 15.68 -11.50
N ASP A 171 0.07 16.47 -12.58
CA ASP A 171 1.13 16.46 -13.58
C ASP A 171 2.46 17.05 -13.06
N ASP A 172 2.40 18.04 -12.16
CA ASP A 172 3.59 18.62 -11.52
C ASP A 172 4.28 17.60 -10.60
N VAL A 173 3.50 16.98 -9.69
CA VAL A 173 4.00 15.92 -8.79
C VAL A 173 4.55 14.75 -9.60
N ALA A 174 3.88 14.40 -10.71
CA ALA A 174 4.36 13.38 -11.64
C ALA A 174 5.69 13.70 -12.27
N SER A 175 5.82 14.93 -12.77
CA SER A 175 7.05 15.43 -13.37
C SER A 175 8.21 15.37 -12.39
N ILE A 176 7.98 15.79 -11.14
CA ILE A 176 9.01 15.80 -10.10
C ILE A 176 9.42 14.37 -9.74
N VAL A 177 8.46 13.49 -9.43
CA VAL A 177 8.76 12.12 -8.97
C VAL A 177 9.45 11.32 -10.07
N LEU A 178 8.95 11.34 -11.31
CA LEU A 178 9.55 10.59 -12.42
C LEU A 178 10.96 11.09 -12.77
N ARG A 179 11.20 12.40 -12.65
CA ARG A 179 12.53 12.98 -12.89
C ARG A 179 13.50 12.67 -11.77
N ILE A 180 13.09 12.71 -10.50
CA ILE A 180 13.94 12.28 -9.38
C ILE A 180 14.21 10.77 -9.42
N ALA A 181 13.18 9.96 -9.65
CA ALA A 181 13.28 8.51 -9.59
C ALA A 181 14.07 7.95 -10.78
N TYR A 182 13.74 8.40 -12.00
CA TYR A 182 14.25 7.80 -13.23
C TYR A 182 15.00 8.78 -14.14
N GLY A 183 15.01 10.09 -13.86
CA GLY A 183 15.53 11.07 -14.82
C GLY A 183 14.61 11.20 -16.04
N TYR A 184 13.33 10.88 -15.87
CA TYR A 184 12.34 10.86 -16.94
C TYR A 184 11.55 12.17 -16.97
N THR A 185 11.61 12.88 -18.10
CA THR A 185 10.78 14.07 -18.33
C THR A 185 9.46 13.66 -18.98
N ILE A 186 8.35 13.93 -18.30
CA ILE A 186 7.03 13.56 -18.81
C ILE A 186 6.62 14.40 -20.01
N SER A 187 5.94 13.74 -20.94
CA SER A 187 5.23 14.38 -22.04
C SER A 187 3.77 14.66 -21.67
N LYS A 188 3.05 15.44 -22.49
CA LYS A 188 1.60 15.54 -22.35
C LYS A 188 0.98 14.18 -22.69
N ASP A 189 0.04 13.72 -21.87
CA ASP A 189 -0.62 12.41 -22.00
C ASP A 189 0.38 11.23 -21.95
N ASP A 190 1.40 11.36 -21.09
CA ASP A 190 2.49 10.39 -21.00
C ASP A 190 1.99 8.97 -20.68
N PRO A 191 2.37 7.95 -21.48
CA PRO A 191 1.92 6.58 -21.27
C PRO A 191 2.29 6.03 -19.89
N LEU A 192 3.43 6.45 -19.31
CA LEU A 192 3.84 6.03 -17.99
C LEU A 192 2.84 6.58 -16.95
N VAL A 193 2.60 7.89 -16.95
CA VAL A 193 1.67 8.53 -16.01
C VAL A 193 0.26 7.94 -16.11
N VAL A 194 -0.25 7.74 -17.32
CA VAL A 194 -1.57 7.13 -17.55
C VAL A 194 -1.64 5.71 -16.98
N LYS A 195 -0.62 4.88 -17.26
CA LYS A 195 -0.55 3.51 -16.73
C LYS A 195 -0.44 3.51 -15.20
N CYS A 196 0.33 4.42 -14.62
CA CYS A 196 0.48 4.55 -13.18
C CYS A 196 -0.85 4.92 -12.50
N ARG A 197 -1.65 5.82 -13.09
CA ARG A 197 -2.99 6.18 -12.58
C ARG A 197 -3.91 4.95 -12.53
N GLN A 198 -3.94 4.18 -13.61
CA GLN A 198 -4.70 2.93 -13.65
C GLN A 198 -4.26 1.96 -12.55
N ILE A 199 -2.96 1.72 -12.43
CA ILE A 199 -2.41 0.73 -11.51
C ILE A 199 -2.58 1.16 -10.04
N THR A 200 -2.47 2.45 -9.74
CA THR A 200 -2.77 2.99 -8.41
C THR A 200 -4.24 2.75 -8.04
N ALA A 201 -5.17 2.92 -8.98
CA ALA A 201 -6.57 2.58 -8.74
C ALA A 201 -6.78 1.06 -8.50
N GLU A 202 -6.09 0.20 -9.25
CA GLU A 202 -6.07 -1.25 -9.04
C GLU A 202 -5.53 -1.61 -7.65
N PHE A 203 -4.41 -1.00 -7.24
CA PHE A 203 -3.78 -1.18 -5.92
C PHE A 203 -4.75 -0.81 -4.79
N LEU A 204 -5.39 0.36 -4.85
CA LEU A 204 -6.37 0.78 -3.85
C LEU A 204 -7.57 -0.19 -3.81
N GLN A 205 -8.01 -0.69 -4.96
CA GLN A 205 -9.09 -1.66 -5.03
C GLN A 205 -8.74 -2.99 -4.33
N MET A 206 -7.47 -3.41 -4.32
CA MET A 206 -7.03 -4.65 -3.65
C MET A 206 -7.30 -4.67 -2.15
N ALA A 207 -7.42 -3.51 -1.50
CA ALA A 207 -7.80 -3.38 -0.09
C ALA A 207 -9.31 -3.52 0.16
N SER A 208 -10.13 -3.54 -0.89
CA SER A 208 -11.58 -3.60 -0.79
C SER A 208 -12.07 -4.82 0.02
N PRO A 209 -13.09 -4.66 0.88
CA PRO A 209 -13.65 -5.75 1.68
C PRO A 209 -14.28 -6.88 0.83
N LYS A 210 -14.50 -6.65 -0.47
CA LYS A 210 -14.97 -7.68 -1.43
C LYS A 210 -13.98 -8.85 -1.56
N PHE A 211 -12.69 -8.61 -1.32
CA PHE A 211 -11.65 -9.63 -1.42
C PHE A 211 -11.50 -10.39 -0.10
N LEU A 212 -12.31 -11.42 0.08
CA LEU A 212 -12.29 -12.26 1.29
C LEU A 212 -10.93 -12.90 1.57
N VAL A 213 -10.07 -13.09 0.56
CA VAL A 213 -8.72 -13.64 0.73
C VAL A 213 -7.81 -12.75 1.58
N ASN A 214 -8.11 -11.45 1.71
CA ASN A 214 -7.39 -10.57 2.64
C ASN A 214 -7.72 -10.88 4.11
N LYS A 215 -8.95 -11.33 4.39
CA LYS A 215 -9.39 -11.76 5.73
C LYS A 215 -9.07 -13.23 6.00
N PHE A 216 -9.17 -14.06 4.96
CA PHE A 216 -8.95 -15.50 5.00
C PHE A 216 -7.85 -15.90 4.00
N PRO A 217 -6.56 -15.73 4.36
CA PRO A 217 -5.45 -16.04 3.46
C PRO A 217 -5.45 -17.47 2.91
N ALA A 218 -6.03 -18.42 3.65
CA ALA A 218 -6.17 -19.81 3.21
C ALA A 218 -6.90 -19.97 1.86
N LEU A 219 -7.79 -19.04 1.49
CA LEU A 219 -8.52 -19.06 0.21
C LEU A 219 -7.58 -19.01 -1.00
N ARG A 220 -6.36 -18.47 -0.86
CA ARG A 220 -5.37 -18.43 -1.96
C ARG A 220 -4.91 -19.82 -2.42
N HIS A 221 -5.06 -20.84 -1.56
CA HIS A 221 -4.61 -22.20 -1.83
C HIS A 221 -5.70 -23.07 -2.49
N LEU A 222 -6.94 -22.59 -2.59
CA LEU A 222 -8.03 -23.33 -3.24
C LEU A 222 -7.74 -23.53 -4.74
N PRO A 223 -8.07 -24.67 -5.36
CA PRO A 223 -7.91 -24.85 -6.80
C PRO A 223 -8.71 -23.83 -7.64
N ASP A 224 -8.23 -23.52 -8.85
CA ASP A 224 -8.82 -22.49 -9.73
C ASP A 224 -10.25 -22.82 -10.21
N TRP A 225 -10.72 -24.07 -10.05
CA TRP A 225 -12.08 -24.50 -10.41
C TRP A 225 -13.13 -24.28 -9.31
N VAL A 226 -12.73 -23.90 -8.10
CA VAL A 226 -13.66 -23.68 -6.98
C VAL A 226 -14.43 -22.36 -7.17
N PRO A 227 -15.77 -22.33 -7.10
CA PRO A 227 -16.53 -21.09 -7.19
C PRO A 227 -16.10 -20.07 -6.11
N GLY A 228 -15.98 -18.79 -6.47
CA GLY A 228 -15.56 -17.74 -5.52
C GLY A 228 -14.05 -17.46 -5.50
N VAL A 229 -13.26 -18.12 -6.36
CA VAL A 229 -11.80 -17.86 -6.52
C VAL A 229 -11.46 -16.99 -7.73
N GLU A 230 -12.44 -16.28 -8.31
CA GLU A 230 -12.27 -15.41 -9.47
C GLU A 230 -11.24 -14.30 -9.22
N PHE A 231 -11.04 -13.94 -7.95
CA PHE A 231 -9.99 -13.03 -7.51
C PHE A 231 -8.59 -13.45 -7.97
N LYS A 232 -8.33 -14.75 -8.16
CA LYS A 232 -7.04 -15.24 -8.66
C LYS A 232 -6.80 -14.87 -10.11
N ARG A 233 -7.84 -14.92 -10.96
CA ARG A 233 -7.74 -14.51 -12.37
C ARG A 233 -7.46 -13.01 -12.45
N LEU A 234 -8.15 -12.23 -11.63
CA LEU A 234 -7.92 -10.79 -11.52
C LEU A 234 -6.50 -10.48 -11.01
N ALA A 235 -6.03 -11.19 -9.98
CA ALA A 235 -4.67 -11.04 -9.48
C ALA A 235 -3.60 -11.37 -10.53
N LYS A 236 -3.80 -12.43 -11.34
CA LYS A 236 -2.90 -12.75 -12.48
C LYS A 236 -2.88 -11.61 -13.50
N GLN A 237 -4.02 -11.01 -13.82
CA GLN A 237 -4.10 -9.86 -14.72
C GLN A 237 -3.38 -8.64 -14.15
N TRP A 238 -3.63 -8.30 -12.88
CA TRP A 238 -2.96 -7.19 -12.20
C TRP A 238 -1.45 -7.41 -12.07
N ASN A 239 -0.99 -8.64 -11.89
CA ASN A 239 0.44 -8.94 -11.86
C ASN A 239 1.14 -8.55 -13.17
N ILE A 240 0.51 -8.79 -14.33
CA ILE A 240 1.05 -8.34 -15.63
C ILE A 240 1.25 -6.81 -15.62
N ASN A 241 0.24 -6.05 -15.17
CA ASN A 241 0.33 -4.60 -15.07
C ASN A 241 1.47 -4.15 -14.13
N VAL A 242 1.64 -4.82 -12.98
CA VAL A 242 2.72 -4.54 -12.03
C VAL A 242 4.09 -4.80 -12.64
N GLN A 243 4.27 -5.93 -13.34
CA GLN A 243 5.54 -6.21 -14.01
C GLN A 243 5.86 -5.17 -15.08
N GLU A 244 4.87 -4.77 -15.89
CA GLU A 244 5.04 -3.72 -16.91
C GLU A 244 5.45 -2.39 -16.27
N MET A 245 4.72 -1.92 -15.25
CA MET A 245 4.99 -0.65 -14.57
C MET A 245 6.34 -0.61 -13.87
N THR A 246 6.78 -1.72 -13.29
CA THR A 246 8.06 -1.76 -12.57
C THR A 246 9.25 -1.97 -13.51
N HIS A 247 9.07 -2.69 -14.62
CA HIS A 247 10.15 -3.02 -15.54
C HIS A 247 10.41 -1.91 -16.57
N GLN A 248 9.36 -1.30 -17.13
CA GLN A 248 9.49 -0.36 -18.24
C GLN A 248 10.33 0.89 -17.88
N PRO A 249 10.09 1.59 -16.75
CA PRO A 249 10.91 2.75 -16.39
C PRO A 249 12.37 2.37 -16.10
N LEU A 250 12.61 1.24 -15.43
CA LEU A 250 13.96 0.76 -15.15
C LEU A 250 14.73 0.44 -16.44
N SER A 251 14.09 -0.26 -17.38
CA SER A 251 14.68 -0.56 -18.69
C SER A 251 15.02 0.72 -19.45
N TRP A 252 14.12 1.71 -19.42
CA TRP A 252 14.35 2.99 -20.06
C TRP A 252 15.61 3.69 -19.50
N VAL A 253 15.79 3.70 -18.17
CA VAL A 253 17.00 4.28 -17.56
C VAL A 253 18.27 3.56 -18.03
N LYS A 254 18.25 2.22 -18.04
CA LYS A 254 19.39 1.41 -18.51
C LYS A 254 19.73 1.71 -19.97
N ASP A 255 18.73 1.92 -20.82
CA ASP A 255 18.93 2.31 -22.22
C ASP A 255 19.56 3.70 -22.36
N GLN A 256 19.14 4.67 -21.53
CA GLN A 256 19.75 6.01 -21.52
C GLN A 256 21.20 5.96 -21.01
N MET A 257 21.48 5.14 -20.00
CA MET A 257 22.84 4.95 -19.47
C MET A 257 23.76 4.33 -20.53
N ALA A 258 23.28 3.31 -21.25
CA ALA A 258 24.03 2.69 -22.35
C ALA A 258 24.34 3.66 -23.50
N LYS A 259 23.48 4.65 -23.73
CA LYS A 259 23.68 5.72 -24.72
C LYS A 259 24.55 6.88 -24.22
N GLY A 260 24.87 6.92 -22.94
CA GLY A 260 25.55 8.06 -22.30
C GLY A 260 24.69 9.32 -22.20
N THR A 261 23.36 9.18 -22.23
CA THR A 261 22.40 10.29 -22.20
C THR A 261 21.52 10.29 -20.94
N ALA A 262 21.78 9.41 -19.97
CA ALA A 262 21.01 9.35 -18.73
C ALA A 262 21.20 10.61 -17.89
N GLU A 263 20.08 11.21 -17.46
CA GLU A 263 20.07 12.22 -16.42
C GLU A 263 20.41 11.57 -15.06
N TYR A 264 20.99 12.36 -14.15
CA TYR A 264 21.21 11.91 -12.77
C TYR A 264 19.86 11.67 -12.09
N SER A 265 19.65 10.47 -11.58
CA SER A 265 18.42 10.05 -10.93
C SER A 265 18.71 9.05 -9.82
N TYR A 266 17.69 8.72 -9.02
CA TYR A 266 17.78 7.66 -8.03
C TYR A 266 18.18 6.32 -8.67
N VAL A 267 17.58 5.94 -9.79
CA VAL A 267 17.89 4.66 -10.45
C VAL A 267 19.29 4.68 -11.07
N SER A 268 19.64 5.70 -11.86
CA SER A 268 20.96 5.75 -12.52
C SER A 268 22.11 5.76 -11.50
N SER A 269 22.00 6.55 -10.44
CA SER A 269 23.03 6.62 -9.41
C SER A 269 23.22 5.30 -8.65
N ASN A 270 22.13 4.62 -8.27
CA ASN A 270 22.25 3.35 -7.55
C ASN A 270 22.72 2.20 -8.44
N LEU A 271 22.41 2.23 -9.75
CA LEU A 271 22.97 1.29 -10.71
C LEU A 271 24.48 1.49 -10.89
N GLU A 272 24.96 2.74 -10.95
CA GLU A 272 26.39 3.06 -11.02
C GLU A 272 27.15 2.61 -9.76
N ASP A 273 26.53 2.77 -8.59
CA ASP A 273 27.09 2.34 -7.30
C ASP A 273 27.08 0.80 -7.11
N GLY A 274 26.53 0.05 -8.05
CA GLY A 274 26.46 -1.42 -8.00
C GLY A 274 25.49 -1.96 -6.96
N GLU A 275 24.47 -1.18 -6.58
CA GLU A 275 23.41 -1.66 -5.68
C GLU A 275 22.53 -2.70 -6.39
N ASP A 276 21.84 -3.53 -5.60
CA ASP A 276 21.01 -4.62 -6.11
C ASP A 276 19.83 -4.09 -6.98
N GLU A 277 19.79 -4.49 -8.24
CA GLU A 277 18.77 -4.08 -9.22
C GLU A 277 17.35 -4.43 -8.76
N PHE A 278 17.18 -5.55 -8.05
CA PHE A 278 15.88 -5.93 -7.52
C PHE A 278 15.37 -4.90 -6.50
N SER A 279 16.22 -4.51 -5.55
CA SER A 279 15.90 -3.49 -4.54
C SER A 279 15.70 -2.12 -5.17
N ILE A 280 16.51 -1.73 -6.16
CA ILE A 280 16.34 -0.48 -6.93
C ILE A 280 14.98 -0.46 -7.61
N LYS A 281 14.61 -1.53 -8.32
CA LYS A 281 13.34 -1.64 -9.04
C LYS A 281 12.15 -1.36 -8.12
N TRP A 282 12.08 -2.05 -6.99
CA TRP A 282 10.93 -1.97 -6.09
C TRP A 282 10.87 -0.67 -5.28
N THR A 283 12.01 -0.10 -4.92
CA THR A 283 12.06 1.21 -4.26
C THR A 283 11.70 2.34 -5.20
N ALA A 284 12.23 2.35 -6.43
CA ALA A 284 11.84 3.32 -7.46
C ALA A 284 10.34 3.19 -7.81
N SER A 285 9.82 1.97 -7.91
CA SER A 285 8.39 1.73 -8.13
C SER A 285 7.52 2.21 -6.96
N THR A 286 8.04 2.19 -5.73
CA THR A 286 7.36 2.77 -4.56
C THR A 286 7.28 4.29 -4.68
N MET A 287 8.35 4.96 -5.13
CA MET A 287 8.33 6.41 -5.40
C MET A 287 7.28 6.74 -6.45
N TYR A 288 7.34 6.02 -7.57
CA TYR A 288 6.48 6.22 -8.72
C TYR A 288 4.99 5.98 -8.41
N GLY A 289 4.65 4.91 -7.69
CA GLY A 289 3.26 4.66 -7.28
C GLY A 289 2.74 5.62 -6.21
N GLY A 290 3.64 6.15 -5.35
CA GLY A 290 3.27 7.08 -4.28
C GLY A 290 2.71 8.40 -4.80
N GLU A 291 3.30 8.92 -5.88
CA GLU A 291 2.94 10.14 -6.61
C GLU A 291 1.43 10.38 -6.77
N LEU A 292 0.70 9.36 -7.24
CA LEU A 292 -0.70 9.51 -7.66
C LEU A 292 -1.71 9.24 -6.56
N SER A 293 -1.26 8.77 -5.39
CA SER A 293 -2.15 8.57 -4.25
C SER A 293 -2.45 9.88 -3.49
N PHE A 294 -1.51 10.85 -3.52
CA PHE A 294 -1.63 12.09 -2.74
C PHE A 294 -2.73 13.05 -3.23
N PRO A 295 -2.85 13.37 -4.53
CA PRO A 295 -3.91 14.28 -4.98
C PRO A 295 -5.31 13.67 -4.81
N TYR A 296 -5.46 12.37 -5.06
CA TYR A 296 -6.75 11.69 -4.96
C TYR A 296 -7.30 11.64 -3.52
N LEU A 297 -6.43 11.46 -2.52
CA LEU A 297 -6.83 11.34 -1.11
C LEU A 297 -7.19 12.68 -0.45
N TYR A 298 -6.56 13.78 -0.88
CA TYR A 298 -6.80 15.10 -0.29
C TYR A 298 -7.85 15.92 -1.05
N VAL A 299 -7.87 15.87 -2.39
CA VAL A 299 -8.76 16.73 -3.19
C VAL A 299 -10.23 16.27 -3.12
N THR A 300 -10.50 14.97 -2.96
CA THR A 300 -11.87 14.46 -2.81
C THR A 300 -12.50 14.76 -1.45
N ASN A 301 -11.72 15.21 -0.46
CA ASN A 301 -12.17 15.46 0.92
C ASN A 301 -12.31 16.95 1.28
N ILE A 302 -12.06 17.89 0.35
CA ILE A 302 -12.18 19.33 0.63
C ILE A 302 -13.65 19.82 0.50
N ASN A 303 -14.54 19.00 -0.04
CA ASN A 303 -15.93 19.38 -0.31
C ASN A 303 -16.97 18.88 0.72
N ASP A 304 -16.54 18.35 1.88
CA ASP A 304 -17.44 17.91 2.97
C ASP A 304 -17.11 18.52 4.34
#